data_AF-A0A6C0EU64-F1
#
_entry.id   AF-A0A6C0EU64-F1
#
_cell.length_a   1.000
_cell.length_b   1.000
_cell.length_c   1.000
_cell.angle_alpha   90.00
_cell.angle_beta   90.00
_cell.angle_gamma   90.00
#
_symmetry.space_group_name_H-M   'P 1'
#
loop_
_entity.id
_entity.type
_entity.pdbx_description
1 polymer ?
#
loop_
_entity_poly.entity_id
_entity_poly.type
_entity_poly.pdbx_seq_one_letter_code
_entity_poly.pdbx_strand_id
1 'polypeptide(L)'
;MMWNKYFIEFLGVVTIIYAKLLTEADPSIMAIVYFAMFSISKGITTGYFTPIGSLSAWMIGRVPTEEFMYNVIAQIAGAICVAITFLPIKTYMEYV
;
A
#
# COMPACT_ATOMS: atom_id res chain seq x y z
N MET A 1 -14.28 1.74 -13.13
CA MET A 1 -14.59 3.01 -12.44
C MET A 1 -13.30 3.50 -11.78
N MET A 2 -12.77 4.68 -12.18
CA MET A 2 -11.42 5.16 -11.82
C MET A 2 -11.10 5.12 -10.31
N TRP A 3 -12.11 5.25 -9.44
CA TRP A 3 -11.94 5.24 -7.99
C TRP A 3 -11.50 3.91 -7.38
N ASN A 4 -11.90 2.78 -7.97
CA ASN A 4 -11.59 1.46 -7.42
C ASN A 4 -10.08 1.21 -7.43
N LYS A 5 -9.37 1.67 -8.47
CA LYS A 5 -7.92 1.55 -8.61
C LYS A 5 -7.18 2.16 -7.42
N TYR A 6 -7.50 3.41 -7.09
CA TYR A 6 -6.84 4.16 -6.03
C TYR A 6 -7.24 3.67 -4.64
N PHE A 7 -8.48 3.18 -4.48
CA PHE A 7 -8.89 2.53 -3.25
C PHE A 7 -8.10 1.24 -2.97
N ILE A 8 -7.80 0.44 -4.01
CA ILE A 8 -6.94 -0.74 -3.87
C ILE A 8 -5.49 -0.35 -3.55
N GLU A 9 -4.95 0.73 -4.13
CA GLU A 9 -3.62 1.25 -3.74
C GLU A 9 -3.59 1.65 -2.26
N PHE A 10 -4.62 2.34 -1.77
CA PHE A 10 -4.77 2.69 -0.36
C PHE A 10 -4.80 1.43 0.53
N LEU A 11 -5.68 0.46 0.24
CA LEU A 11 -5.79 -0.77 1.02
C LEU A 11 -4.51 -1.61 0.99
N GLY A 12 -3.83 -1.63 -0.16
CA GLY A 12 -2.55 -2.31 -0.28
C GLY A 12 -1.48 -1.69 0.59
N VAL A 13 -1.37 -0.36 0.61
CA VAL A 13 -0.44 0.33 1.52
C VAL A 13 -0.77 0.05 2.98
N VAL A 14 -2.05 0.14 3.36
CA VAL A 14 -2.48 -0.15 4.73
C VAL A 14 -2.05 -1.55 5.14
N THR A 15 -2.37 -2.55 4.32
CA THR A 15 -2.02 -3.97 4.56
C THR A 15 -0.51 -4.16 4.68
N ILE A 16 0.26 -3.63 3.73
CA ILE A 16 1.72 -3.78 3.67
C ILE A 16 2.39 -3.12 4.87
N ILE A 17 2.01 -1.89 5.24
CA ILE A 17 2.64 -1.20 6.37
C ILE A 17 2.25 -1.86 7.69
N TYR A 18 1.00 -2.28 7.88
CA TYR A 18 0.60 -3.04 9.07
C TYR A 18 1.43 -4.32 9.22
N ALA A 19 1.49 -5.13 8.18
CA ALA A 19 2.29 -6.36 8.20
C ALA A 19 3.76 -6.04 8.53
N LYS A 20 4.33 -5.03 7.87
CA LYS A 20 5.72 -4.62 8.09
C LYS A 20 6.00 -4.21 9.53
N LEU A 21 5.13 -3.42 10.15
CA LEU A 21 5.33 -2.94 11.52
C LEU A 21 5.05 -4.02 12.56
N LEU A 22 4.04 -4.87 12.35
CA LEU A 22 3.69 -5.96 13.29
C LEU A 22 4.70 -7.10 13.30
N THR A 23 5.44 -7.28 12.20
CA THR A 23 6.36 -8.41 12.02
C THR A 23 7.83 -7.98 11.95
N GLU A 24 8.12 -6.73 12.31
CA GLU A 24 9.46 -6.14 12.24
C GLU A 24 10.12 -6.30 10.86
N ALA A 25 9.29 -6.24 9.81
CA ALA A 25 9.67 -6.46 8.42
C ALA A 25 10.31 -7.84 8.15
N ASP A 26 9.82 -8.90 8.81
CA ASP A 26 10.24 -10.28 8.52
C ASP A 26 10.19 -10.56 7.00
N PRO A 27 11.32 -10.95 6.38
CA PRO A 27 11.38 -11.11 4.93
C PRO A 27 10.40 -12.14 4.36
N SER A 28 10.14 -13.22 5.09
CA SER A 28 9.27 -14.31 4.65
C SER A 28 7.82 -13.83 4.64
N ILE A 29 7.40 -13.14 5.70
CA ILE A 29 6.05 -12.59 5.80
C ILE A 29 5.86 -11.50 4.74
N MET A 30 6.82 -10.59 4.59
CA MET A 30 6.72 -9.53 3.59
C MET A 30 6.64 -10.09 2.17
N ALA A 31 7.39 -11.14 1.84
CA ALA A 31 7.30 -11.79 0.53
C ALA A 31 5.87 -12.31 0.25
N ILE A 32 5.26 -12.98 1.23
CA ILE A 32 3.89 -13.49 1.13
C ILE A 32 2.88 -12.34 0.97
N VAL A 33 3.02 -11.28 1.77
CA VAL A 33 2.12 -10.12 1.75
C VAL A 33 2.20 -9.38 0.41
N TYR A 34 3.40 -9.08 -0.07
CA TYR A 34 3.57 -8.44 -1.38
C TYR A 34 3.03 -9.34 -2.51
N PHE A 35 3.32 -10.64 -2.48
CA PHE A 35 2.81 -11.59 -3.46
C PHE A 35 1.28 -11.62 -3.47
N ALA A 36 0.64 -11.68 -2.30
CA ALA A 36 -0.81 -11.66 -2.16
C ALA A 36 -1.39 -10.34 -2.70
N MET A 37 -0.81 -9.20 -2.31
CA MET A 37 -1.28 -7.89 -2.77
C MET A 37 -1.20 -7.74 -4.27
N PHE A 38 -0.06 -8.10 -4.90
CA PHE A 38 0.08 -8.07 -6.35
C PHE A 38 -0.88 -9.01 -7.07
N SER A 39 -1.16 -10.17 -6.48
CA SER A 39 -2.07 -11.17 -7.07
C SER A 39 -3.52 -10.69 -7.04
N ILE A 40 -3.98 -10.15 -5.91
CA ILE A 40 -5.35 -9.65 -5.73
C ILE A 40 -5.59 -8.39 -6.58
N SER A 41 -4.58 -7.54 -6.71
CA SER A 41 -4.72 -6.25 -7.40
C SER A 41 -4.55 -6.33 -8.92
N LYS A 42 -4.16 -7.50 -9.44
CA LYS A 42 -3.86 -7.71 -10.85
C LYS A 42 -5.05 -7.35 -11.73
N GLY A 43 -4.84 -6.43 -12.68
CA GLY A 43 -5.87 -5.98 -13.61
C GLY A 43 -6.86 -4.95 -13.03
N ILE A 44 -6.70 -4.56 -11.76
CA ILE A 44 -7.55 -3.55 -11.10
C ILE A 44 -6.77 -2.23 -10.92
N THR A 45 -5.53 -2.33 -10.46
CA THR A 45 -4.63 -1.17 -10.28
C THR A 45 -3.26 -1.41 -10.90
N THR A 46 -2.43 -0.36 -10.90
CA THR A 46 -1.00 -0.41 -11.21
C THR A 46 -0.21 -1.30 -10.24
N GLY A 47 -0.65 -1.42 -9.00
CA GLY A 47 -0.07 -2.32 -8.00
C GLY A 47 1.27 -1.84 -7.48
N TYR A 48 1.49 -0.52 -7.38
CA TYR A 48 2.76 0.01 -6.91
C TYR A 48 2.89 -0.05 -5.39
N PHE A 49 1.80 0.24 -4.67
CA PHE A 49 1.69 0.23 -3.22
C PHE A 49 2.79 1.00 -2.47
N THR A 50 3.50 1.89 -3.16
CA THR A 50 4.52 2.76 -2.59
C THR A 50 4.65 4.01 -3.48
N PRO A 51 4.84 5.21 -2.88
CA PRO A 51 5.06 6.44 -3.66
C PRO A 51 6.28 6.33 -4.58
N ILE A 52 7.33 5.63 -4.13
CA ILE A 52 8.58 5.45 -4.90
C ILE A 52 8.35 4.58 -6.14
N GLY A 53 7.52 3.53 -6.04
CA GLY A 53 7.15 2.69 -7.18
C GLY A 53 6.38 3.49 -8.23
N SER A 54 5.39 4.28 -7.78
CA SER A 54 4.62 5.19 -8.64
C SER A 54 5.51 6.23 -9.31
N LEU A 55 6.42 6.84 -8.55
CA LEU A 55 7.39 7.83 -9.04
C LEU A 55 8.30 7.24 -10.11
N SER A 56 8.84 6.03 -9.86
CA SER A 56 9.74 5.35 -10.79
C SER A 56 9.05 5.10 -12.13
N ALA A 57 7.78 4.69 -12.11
CA ALA A 57 7.00 4.46 -13.33
C ALA A 57 6.67 5.75 -14.09
N TRP A 58 6.40 6.84 -13.37
CA TRP A 58 6.21 8.16 -13.96
C TRP A 58 7.48 8.70 -14.61
N MET A 59 8.64 8.58 -13.94
CA MET A 59 9.93 9.05 -14.44
C MET A 59 10.34 8.41 -15.78
N ILE A 60 9.95 7.17 -16.02
CA ILE A 60 10.21 6.45 -17.29
C ILE A 60 9.08 6.60 -18.32
N GLY A 61 8.10 7.47 -18.06
CA GLY A 61 7.00 7.76 -18.99
C GLY A 61 5.97 6.64 -19.14
N ARG A 62 5.90 5.69 -18.19
CA ARG A 62 4.94 4.57 -18.25
C ARG A 62 3.56 4.91 -17.70
N VAL A 63 3.43 6.00 -16.93
CA VAL A 63 2.20 6.40 -16.26
C VAL A 63 1.98 7.90 -16.48
N PRO A 64 0.77 8.35 -16.88
CA PRO A 64 0.48 9.77 -17.02
C PRO A 64 0.48 10.48 -15.66
N THR A 65 0.78 11.79 -15.66
CA THR A 65 0.95 12.58 -14.43
C THR A 65 -0.26 12.54 -13.50
N GLU A 66 -1.47 12.56 -14.04
CA GLU A 66 -2.70 12.49 -13.24
C GLU A 66 -2.79 11.17 -12.45
N GLU A 67 -2.54 10.03 -13.10
CA GLU A 67 -2.57 8.73 -12.43
C GLU A 67 -1.47 8.60 -11.37
N PHE A 68 -0.28 9.14 -11.66
CA PHE A 68 0.80 9.21 -10.68
C PHE A 68 0.37 9.99 -9.43
N MET A 69 -0.21 11.19 -9.60
CA MET A 69 -0.66 12.01 -8.48
C MET A 69 -1.72 11.30 -7.64
N TYR A 70 -2.73 10.70 -8.25
CA TYR A 70 -3.78 9.98 -7.52
C TYR A 70 -3.23 8.75 -6.78
N ASN A 71 -2.30 8.01 -7.39
CA ASN A 71 -1.62 6.91 -6.72
C ASN A 71 -0.84 7.40 -5.48
N VAL A 72 -0.07 8.47 -5.62
CA VAL A 72 0.70 9.03 -4.51
C VAL A 72 -0.22 9.51 -3.38
N ILE A 73 -1.32 10.19 -3.70
CA ILE A 73 -2.31 10.63 -2.70
C ILE A 73 -2.90 9.43 -1.96
N ALA A 74 -3.34 8.39 -2.68
CA ALA A 74 -3.89 7.19 -2.08
C ALA A 74 -2.87 6.46 -1.18
N GLN A 75 -1.62 6.38 -1.63
CA GLN A 75 -0.55 5.72 -0.90
C GLN A 75 -0.15 6.49 0.35
N ILE A 76 -0.05 7.83 0.29
CA ILE A 76 0.21 8.67 1.46
C ILE A 76 -0.96 8.60 2.44
N ALA A 77 -2.21 8.66 1.96
CA ALA A 77 -3.38 8.52 2.80
C ALA A 77 -3.40 7.17 3.54
N GLY A 78 -3.01 6.08 2.86
CA GLY A 78 -2.86 4.76 3.48
C GLY A 78 -1.81 4.74 4.59
N ALA A 79 -0.65 5.34 4.34
CA ALA A 79 0.41 5.45 5.34
C ALA A 79 -0.02 6.27 6.57
N ILE A 80 -0.72 7.40 6.36
CA ILE A 80 -1.27 8.23 7.44
C ILE A 80 -2.30 7.44 8.25
N CYS A 81 -3.19 6.69 7.58
CA CYS A 81 -4.18 5.85 8.24
C CYS A 81 -3.52 4.86 9.20
N VAL A 82 -2.47 4.15 8.76
CA VAL A 82 -1.72 3.23 9.62
C VAL A 82 -1.02 3.99 10.75
N ALA A 83 -0.35 5.11 10.47
CA ALA A 83 0.35 5.89 11.50
C ALA A 83 -0.57 6.31 12.66
N ILE A 84 -1.83 6.68 12.36
CA ILE A 84 -2.82 7.07 13.38
C ILE A 84 -3.37 5.85 14.14
N THR A 85 -3.57 4.73 13.45
CA THR A 85 -4.31 3.58 13.98
C THR A 85 -3.43 2.48 14.59
N PHE A 86 -2.12 2.48 14.29
CA PHE A 86 -1.21 1.39 14.63
C PHE A 86 -1.06 1.17 16.14
N LEU A 87 -0.81 2.23 16.92
CA LEU A 87 -0.64 2.10 18.38
C LEU A 87 -1.90 1.55 19.07
N PRO A 88 -3.11 2.11 18.84
CA PRO A 88 -4.34 1.52 19.38
C PRO A 88 -4.53 0.04 19.04
N ILE A 89 -4.25 -0.34 17.78
CA ILE A 89 -4.44 -1.71 17.31
C ILE A 89 -3.42 -2.66 17.94
N LYS A 90 -2.15 -2.27 17.98
CA LYS A 90 -1.10 -3.06 18.63
C LYS A 90 -1.45 -3.33 20.09
N THR A 91 -1.85 -2.28 20.82
CA THR A 91 -2.28 -2.40 22.21
C THR A 91 -3.44 -3.37 22.36
N TYR A 92 -4.48 -3.27 21.53
CA TYR A 92 -5.61 -4.22 21.56
C TYR A 92 -5.17 -5.67 21.35
N MET A 93 -4.25 -5.93 20.42
CA MET A 93 -3.75 -7.27 20.13
C MET A 93 -2.96 -7.90 21.29
N GLU A 94 -2.33 -7.09 22.15
CA GLU A 94 -1.61 -7.59 23.34
C GLU A 94 -2.55 -7.99 24.49
N TYR A 95 -3.80 -7.52 24.47
CA TYR A 95 -4.81 -7.83 25.49
C TYR A 95 -5.75 -8.98 25.12
N VAL A 96 -5.63 -9.53 23.90
CA VAL A 96 -6.39 -10.71 23.41
C VAL A 96 -5.50 -11.93 23.46
#